data_AF-A0A969SYU7-F1
#
_entry.id   AF-A0A969SYU7-F1
#
_cell.length_a   1.000
_cell.length_b   1.000
_cell.length_c   1.000
_cell.angle_alpha   90.00
_cell.angle_beta   90.00
_cell.angle_gamma   90.00
#
_symmetry.space_group_name_H-M   'P 1'
#
loop_
_entity.id
_entity.type
_entity.pdbx_description
1 polymer ?
#
loop_
_entity_poly.entity_id
_entity_poly.type
_entity_poly.pdbx_seq_one_letter_code
_entity_poly.pdbx_strand_id
1 'polypeptide(L)'
;LGIIGNQKMEGVGFGGESIRNGVALSLGIGLQNIPEGFVVAIALLTEKYSKWIAFGIALLTGLVEPLGGLVGVGIVSVAQFILPWAMAFAAGAMLFVISDEIIPESHSLGQEKEATIGVMLGFVVMMFLDVTLG
;
A
#
# COMPACT_ATOMS: atom_id res chain seq x y z
N LEU A 1 -22.41 21.73 -13.89
CA LEU A 1 -22.88 20.79 -12.83
C LEU A 1 -22.75 19.30 -13.20
N GLY A 2 -22.61 18.91 -14.48
CA GLY A 2 -22.52 17.50 -14.89
C GLY A 2 -21.14 16.83 -14.77
N ILE A 3 -20.07 17.57 -14.44
CA ILE A 3 -18.70 17.03 -14.32
C ILE A 3 -18.34 16.69 -12.86
N ILE A 4 -19.01 17.34 -11.90
CA ILE A 4 -18.84 17.06 -10.45
C ILE A 4 -19.58 15.77 -10.04
N GLY A 5 -20.48 15.25 -10.89
CA GLY A 5 -21.20 13.99 -10.68
C GLY A 5 -20.37 12.73 -10.98
N ASN A 6 -19.46 12.80 -11.95
CA ASN A 6 -18.60 11.67 -12.33
C ASN A 6 -17.30 11.59 -11.51
N GLN A 7 -16.98 12.62 -10.71
CA GLN A 7 -15.79 12.69 -9.86
C GLN A 7 -16.10 12.42 -8.38
N LYS A 8 -17.25 11.82 -8.05
CA LYS A 8 -17.57 11.42 -6.67
C LYS A 8 -16.76 10.19 -6.26
N MET A 9 -15.44 10.33 -6.26
CA MET A 9 -14.47 9.32 -5.86
C MET A 9 -14.50 8.09 -6.77
N GLU A 10 -13.34 7.59 -7.13
CA GLU A 10 -13.17 6.23 -7.66
C GLU A 10 -13.50 5.15 -6.60
N GLY A 11 -14.56 5.35 -5.81
CA GLY A 11 -15.49 4.31 -5.36
C GLY A 11 -14.88 3.13 -4.63
N VAL A 12 -13.94 3.36 -3.72
CA VAL A 12 -13.66 2.46 -2.58
C VAL A 12 -13.60 1.01 -3.04
N GLY A 13 -12.59 0.61 -3.82
CA GLY A 13 -12.27 -0.66 -4.52
C GLY A 13 -13.22 -1.88 -4.60
N PHE A 14 -14.18 -1.98 -3.71
CA PHE A 14 -15.25 -2.95 -3.64
C PHE A 14 -16.68 -2.35 -3.61
N GLY A 15 -16.86 -1.01 -3.70
CA GLY A 15 -18.15 -0.37 -3.39
C GLY A 15 -18.82 0.49 -4.47
N GLY A 16 -18.16 0.82 -5.60
CA GLY A 16 -18.68 1.78 -6.59
C GLY A 16 -18.66 1.30 -8.04
N GLU A 17 -19.82 0.84 -8.52
CA GLU A 17 -20.38 0.78 -9.90
C GLU A 17 -19.53 0.42 -11.14
N SER A 18 -18.24 0.08 -11.07
CA SER A 18 -17.50 -0.44 -12.24
C SER A 18 -16.58 -1.59 -11.86
N ILE A 19 -17.02 -2.82 -12.13
CA ILE A 19 -16.25 -4.06 -11.96
C ILE A 19 -14.83 -3.94 -12.55
N ARG A 20 -14.69 -3.22 -13.67
CA ARG A 20 -13.40 -2.95 -14.31
C ARG A 20 -12.43 -2.16 -13.42
N ASN A 21 -12.90 -1.16 -12.69
CA ASN A 21 -12.06 -0.32 -11.83
C ASN A 21 -11.67 -1.07 -10.55
N GLY A 22 -12.58 -1.88 -10.00
CA GLY A 22 -12.27 -2.74 -8.85
C GLY A 22 -11.24 -3.83 -9.18
N VAL A 23 -11.33 -4.45 -10.36
CA VAL A 23 -10.34 -5.44 -10.82
C VAL A 23 -8.96 -4.81 -11.00
N ALA A 24 -8.88 -3.67 -11.70
CA ALA A 24 -7.64 -2.91 -11.89
C ALA A 24 -6.97 -2.55 -10.55
N LEU A 25 -7.73 -1.96 -9.63
CA LEU A 25 -7.25 -1.60 -8.30
C LEU A 25 -6.81 -2.83 -7.49
N SER A 26 -7.58 -3.92 -7.52
CA SER A 26 -7.21 -5.15 -6.79
C SER A 26 -5.92 -5.79 -7.32
N LEU A 27 -5.68 -5.71 -8.63
CA LEU A 27 -4.43 -6.16 -9.24
C LEU A 27 -3.28 -5.24 -8.87
N GLY A 28 -3.49 -3.92 -8.86
CA GLY A 28 -2.52 -2.92 -8.43
C GLY A 28 -2.06 -3.15 -6.98
N ILE A 29 -3.01 -3.31 -6.06
CA ILE A 29 -2.74 -3.63 -4.64
C ILE A 29 -2.01 -4.98 -4.54
N GLY A 30 -2.54 -6.03 -5.17
CA GLY A 30 -1.93 -7.36 -5.11
C GLY A 30 -0.48 -7.40 -5.63
N LEU A 31 -0.14 -6.59 -6.63
CA LEU A 31 1.22 -6.49 -7.15
C LEU A 31 2.17 -5.73 -6.22
N GLN A 32 1.68 -4.73 -5.46
CA GLN A 32 2.47 -4.00 -4.47
C GLN A 32 2.76 -4.84 -3.22
N ASN A 33 1.84 -5.72 -2.83
CA ASN A 33 1.99 -6.57 -1.65
C ASN A 33 3.12 -7.59 -1.78
N ILE A 34 3.50 -7.96 -3.02
CA ILE A 34 4.60 -8.90 -3.26
C ILE A 34 5.94 -8.28 -2.78
N PRO A 35 6.34 -7.07 -3.23
CA PRO A 35 7.44 -6.32 -2.66
C PRO A 35 7.35 -6.14 -1.14
N GLU A 36 6.18 -5.75 -0.60
CA GLU A 36 6.04 -5.51 0.85
C GLU A 36 6.24 -6.77 1.69
N GLY A 37 5.58 -7.87 1.31
CA GLY A 37 5.74 -9.16 1.97
C GLY A 37 7.19 -9.67 1.92
N PHE A 38 7.89 -9.37 0.81
CA PHE A 38 9.31 -9.71 0.69
C PHE A 38 10.19 -8.89 1.65
N VAL A 39 9.93 -7.60 1.81
CA VAL A 39 10.64 -6.74 2.78
C VAL A 39 10.42 -7.23 4.21
N VAL A 40 9.18 -7.57 4.59
CA VAL A 40 8.86 -8.15 5.91
C VAL A 40 9.61 -9.46 6.13
N ALA A 41 9.63 -10.34 5.14
CA ALA A 41 10.35 -11.61 5.23
C ALA A 41 11.87 -11.39 5.41
N ILE A 42 12.48 -10.45 4.68
CA ILE A 42 13.90 -10.11 4.82
C ILE A 42 14.19 -9.56 6.22
N ALA A 43 13.38 -8.63 6.72
CA ALA A 43 13.55 -8.03 8.05
C ALA A 43 13.55 -9.09 9.17
N LEU A 44 12.70 -10.11 9.05
CA LEU A 44 12.68 -11.22 10.02
C LEU A 44 13.91 -12.13 9.88
N LEU A 45 14.42 -12.32 8.66
CA LEU A 45 15.63 -13.09 8.44
C LEU A 45 16.88 -12.38 8.95
N THR A 46 16.95 -11.05 8.89
CA THR A 46 18.05 -10.26 9.47
C THR A 46 18.06 -10.35 10.99
N GLU A 47 16.88 -10.46 11.62
CA GLU A 47 16.70 -10.75 13.05
C GLU A 47 16.92 -12.23 13.43
N LYS A 48 17.45 -13.06 12.52
CA LYS A 48 17.78 -14.48 12.72
C LYS A 48 16.58 -15.40 12.98
N TYR A 49 15.36 -15.01 12.61
CA TYR A 49 14.23 -15.94 12.61
C TYR A 49 14.39 -17.02 11.52
N SER A 50 13.74 -18.18 11.73
CA SER A 50 13.76 -19.25 10.72
C SER A 50 12.96 -18.87 9.47
N LYS A 51 13.37 -19.39 8.30
CA LYS A 51 12.72 -19.12 7.01
C LYS A 51 11.21 -19.39 7.01
N TRP A 52 10.78 -20.41 7.73
CA TRP A 52 9.36 -20.76 7.84
C TRP A 52 8.57 -19.78 8.70
N ILE A 53 9.18 -19.22 9.75
CA ILE A 53 8.57 -18.17 10.56
C ILE A 53 8.48 -16.87 9.76
N ALA A 54 9.56 -16.48 9.09
CA ALA A 54 9.57 -15.30 8.23
C ALA A 54 8.51 -15.37 7.13
N PHE A 55 8.42 -16.51 6.44
CA PHE A 55 7.38 -16.76 5.43
C PHE A 55 5.97 -16.74 6.03
N GLY A 56 5.77 -17.40 7.18
CA GLY A 56 4.47 -17.43 7.84
C GLY A 56 3.98 -16.05 8.25
N ILE A 57 4.87 -15.22 8.81
CA ILE A 57 4.52 -13.84 9.20
C ILE A 57 4.24 -12.98 7.96
N ALA A 58 5.09 -13.03 6.93
CA ALA A 58 4.86 -12.28 5.70
C ALA A 58 3.52 -12.67 5.01
N LEU A 59 3.13 -13.94 5.08
CA LEU A 59 1.85 -14.40 4.56
C LEU A 59 0.68 -13.90 5.43
N LEU A 60 0.83 -13.90 6.75
CA LEU A 60 -0.19 -13.37 7.67
C LEU A 60 -0.38 -11.87 7.50
N THR A 61 0.68 -11.08 7.31
CA THR A 61 0.57 -9.64 7.06
C THR A 61 -0.11 -9.39 5.71
N GLY A 62 0.24 -10.14 4.67
CA GLY A 62 -0.41 -10.04 3.36
C GLY A 62 -1.90 -10.41 3.36
N LEU A 63 -2.36 -11.22 4.31
CA LEU A 63 -3.78 -11.56 4.47
C LEU A 63 -4.60 -10.45 5.16
N VAL A 64 -3.96 -9.50 5.83
CA VAL A 64 -4.66 -8.39 6.51
C VAL A 64 -5.44 -7.55 5.51
N GLU A 65 -4.90 -7.35 4.31
CA GLU A 65 -5.53 -6.53 3.28
C GLU A 65 -6.79 -7.10 2.65
N PRO A 66 -6.84 -8.36 2.15
CA PRO A 66 -8.08 -8.93 1.62
C PRO A 66 -9.16 -9.03 2.71
N LEU A 67 -8.78 -9.28 3.96
CA LEU A 67 -9.71 -9.28 5.08
C LEU A 67 -10.23 -7.86 5.38
N GLY A 68 -9.34 -6.87 5.40
CA GLY A 68 -9.69 -5.46 5.56
C GLY A 68 -10.57 -4.95 4.42
N GLY A 69 -10.28 -5.34 3.19
CA GLY A 69 -11.08 -5.06 2.00
C GLY A 69 -12.48 -5.66 2.13
N LEU A 70 -12.59 -6.93 2.52
CA LEU A 70 -13.87 -7.62 2.72
C LEU A 70 -14.75 -6.91 3.78
N VAL A 71 -14.15 -6.54 4.91
CA VAL A 71 -14.84 -5.76 5.96
C VAL A 71 -15.19 -4.35 5.46
N GLY A 72 -14.28 -3.73 4.71
CA GLY A 72 -14.45 -2.41 4.10
C GLY A 72 -15.66 -2.35 3.17
N VAL A 73 -15.92 -3.41 2.38
CA VAL A 73 -17.12 -3.52 1.53
C VAL A 73 -18.41 -3.40 2.35
N GLY A 74 -18.44 -3.99 3.54
CA GLY A 74 -19.63 -3.97 4.39
C GLY A 74 -19.93 -2.59 4.98
N ILE A 75 -18.89 -1.77 5.20
CA ILE A 75 -18.98 -0.51 5.94
C ILE A 75 -18.94 0.71 5.02
N VAL A 76 -18.46 0.55 3.78
CA VAL A 76 -18.25 1.63 2.82
C VAL A 76 -19.49 2.51 2.63
N SER A 77 -20.68 1.91 2.57
CA SER A 77 -21.94 2.61 2.31
C SER A 77 -22.29 3.66 3.36
N VAL A 78 -21.80 3.48 4.59
CA VAL A 78 -22.01 4.41 5.71
C VAL A 78 -20.82 5.35 5.89
N ALA A 79 -19.61 4.88 5.55
CA ALA A 79 -18.36 5.59 5.76
C ALA A 79 -17.93 6.50 4.59
N GLN A 80 -18.71 6.61 3.50
CA GLN A 80 -18.34 7.40 2.30
C GLN A 80 -17.86 8.83 2.61
N PHE A 81 -18.44 9.48 3.63
CA PHE A 81 -18.06 10.84 4.02
C PHE A 81 -16.72 10.89 4.77
N ILE A 82 -16.40 9.88 5.58
CA ILE A 82 -15.19 9.85 6.41
C ILE A 82 -13.99 9.20 5.69
N LEU A 83 -14.25 8.35 4.70
CA LEU A 83 -13.22 7.61 3.97
C LEU A 83 -12.11 8.49 3.37
N PRO A 84 -12.38 9.65 2.72
CA PRO A 84 -11.31 10.50 2.19
C PRO A 84 -10.38 11.03 3.27
N TRP A 85 -10.95 11.42 4.41
CA TRP A 85 -10.20 11.92 5.55
C TRP A 85 -9.35 10.81 6.18
N ALA A 86 -9.91 9.60 6.30
CA ALA A 86 -9.19 8.43 6.78
C ALA A 86 -8.03 8.04 5.85
N MET A 87 -8.26 8.03 4.53
CA MET A 87 -7.22 7.73 3.54
C MET A 87 -6.13 8.80 3.52
N ALA A 88 -6.49 10.08 3.59
CA ALA A 88 -5.51 11.18 3.67
C ALA A 88 -4.67 11.09 4.95
N PHE A 89 -5.30 10.75 6.08
CA PHE A 89 -4.59 10.53 7.33
C PHE A 89 -3.65 9.33 7.25
N ALA A 90 -4.09 8.19 6.70
CA ALA A 90 -3.27 7.00 6.52
C ALA A 90 -2.06 7.28 5.60
N ALA A 91 -2.27 7.98 4.48
CA ALA A 91 -1.19 8.39 3.58
C ALA A 91 -0.19 9.31 4.30
N GLY A 92 -0.66 10.27 5.10
CA GLY A 92 0.20 11.14 5.90
C GLY A 92 1.02 10.39 6.94
N ALA A 93 0.41 9.42 7.62
CA ALA A 93 1.10 8.57 8.59
C ALA A 93 2.23 7.75 7.94
N MET A 94 1.98 7.17 6.75
CA MET A 94 3.00 6.44 6.00
C MET A 94 4.15 7.36 5.56
N LEU A 95 3.86 8.58 5.10
CA LEU A 95 4.89 9.56 4.76
C LEU A 95 5.75 9.97 5.97
N PHE A 96 5.14 10.09 7.15
CA PHE A 96 5.87 10.35 8.40
C PHE A 96 6.82 9.20 8.74
N VAL A 97 6.34 7.95 8.74
CA VAL A 97 7.18 6.77 8.99
C VAL A 97 8.35 6.68 8.00
N ILE A 98 8.10 6.91 6.70
CA ILE A 98 9.16 6.91 5.69
C ILE A 98 10.22 7.99 5.99
N SER A 99 9.78 9.20 6.37
CA SER A 99 10.66 10.35 6.54
C SER A 99 11.44 10.34 7.85
N ASP A 100 10.82 9.90 8.95
CA ASP A 100 11.42 9.93 10.29
C ASP A 100 12.13 8.61 10.65
N GLU A 101 11.72 7.48 10.08
CA GLU A 101 12.29 6.17 10.40
C GLU A 101 13.12 5.62 9.23
N ILE A 102 12.49 5.37 8.08
CA ILE A 102 13.13 4.61 6.98
C ILE A 102 14.31 5.36 6.36
N ILE A 103 14.13 6.64 6.03
CA ILE A 103 15.20 7.45 5.42
C ILE A 103 16.38 7.62 6.39
N PRO A 104 16.19 8.08 7.65
CA PRO A 104 17.28 8.26 8.60
C PRO A 104 18.02 6.96 8.95
N GLU A 105 17.29 5.86 9.11
CA GLU A 105 17.89 4.54 9.36
C GLU A 105 18.81 4.12 8.22
N SER A 106 18.36 4.28 6.97
CA SER A 106 19.17 3.96 5.79
C SER A 106 20.42 4.85 5.67
N HIS A 107 20.33 6.12 6.09
CA HIS A 107 21.47 7.04 6.10
C HIS A 107 22.48 6.71 7.21
N SER A 108 22.00 6.24 8.36
CA SER A 108 22.85 5.83 9.49
C SER A 108 23.82 4.69 9.16
N LEU A 109 23.50 3.89 8.14
CA LEU A 109 24.33 2.80 7.62
C LEU A 109 25.43 3.26 6.66
N GLY A 110 25.58 4.58 6.43
CA GLY A 110 26.60 5.17 5.57
C GLY A 110 26.33 5.05 4.06
N GLN A 111 25.11 4.65 3.68
CA GLN A 111 24.69 4.43 2.29
C GLN A 111 23.66 5.48 1.82
N GLU A 112 23.81 6.73 2.26
CA GLU A 112 22.85 7.84 2.03
C GLU A 112 22.40 7.97 0.56
N LYS A 113 23.37 7.93 -0.36
CA LYS A 113 23.14 8.12 -1.78
C LYS A 113 22.40 6.94 -2.42
N GLU A 114 22.79 5.71 -2.06
CA GLU A 114 22.15 4.49 -2.55
C GLU A 114 20.73 4.34 -1.99
N ALA A 115 20.53 4.70 -0.72
CA ALA A 115 19.22 4.71 -0.09
C ALA A 115 18.26 5.69 -0.78
N THR A 116 18.71 6.92 -1.05
CA THR A 116 17.89 7.93 -1.71
C THR A 116 17.56 7.51 -3.15
N ILE A 117 18.53 6.95 -3.89
CA ILE A 117 18.31 6.41 -5.24
C ILE A 117 17.31 5.24 -5.20
N GLY A 118 17.44 4.34 -4.22
CA GLY A 118 16.51 3.22 -4.03
C GLY A 118 15.07 3.68 -3.80
N VAL A 119 14.86 4.67 -2.92
CA VAL A 119 13.54 5.28 -2.68
C VAL A 119 12.99 5.93 -3.95
N MET A 120 13.81 6.71 -4.69
CA MET A 120 13.40 7.34 -5.93
C MET A 120 13.02 6.32 -7.02
N LEU A 121 13.82 5.27 -7.19
CA LEU A 121 13.53 4.21 -8.16
C LEU A 121 12.29 3.41 -7.77
N GLY A 122 12.15 3.06 -6.49
CA GLY A 122 10.97 2.39 -5.97
C GLY A 122 9.69 3.19 -6.20
N PHE A 123 9.74 4.50 -5.93
CA PHE A 123 8.64 5.42 -6.21
C PHE A 123 8.29 5.48 -7.70
N VAL A 124 9.28 5.60 -8.59
CA VAL A 124 9.05 5.63 -10.05
C VAL A 124 8.45 4.32 -10.55
N VAL A 125 8.96 3.17 -10.08
CA VAL A 125 8.43 1.85 -10.45
C VAL A 125 6.99 1.69 -9.97
N MET A 126 6.71 2.08 -8.72
CA MET A 126 5.36 2.03 -8.17
C MET A 126 4.39 2.93 -8.94
N MET A 127 4.77 4.18 -9.23
CA MET A 127 3.99 5.10 -10.05
C MET A 127 3.75 4.58 -11.47
N PHE A 128 4.75 3.94 -12.08
CA PHE A 128 4.59 3.33 -13.40
C PHE A 128 3.61 2.16 -13.36
N LEU A 129 3.71 1.29 -12.34
CA LEU A 129 2.78 0.18 -12.15
C LEU A 129 1.35 0.67 -11.91
N ASP A 130 1.16 1.70 -11.08
CA ASP A 130 -0.14 2.31 -10.82
C ASP A 130 -0.79 2.85 -12.10
N VAL A 131 -0.06 3.66 -12.88
CA VAL A 131 -0.56 4.23 -14.15
C VAL A 131 -0.83 3.17 -15.23
N THR A 132 -0.13 2.04 -15.21
CA THR A 132 -0.27 1.00 -16.25
C THR A 132 -1.31 -0.06 -15.90
N LEU A 133 -1.54 -0.33 -14.61
CA LEU A 133 -2.49 -1.33 -14.11
C LEU A 133 -3.83 -0.72 -13.68
N GLY A 134 -3.88 0.60 -13.46
CA GLY A 134 -5.06 1.41 -13.15
C GLY A 134 -5.64 2.12 -14.37
#